data_AF-K6W580-F1
#
_entry.id   AF-K6W580-F1
#
_cell.length_a   1.000
_cell.length_b   1.000
_cell.length_c   1.000
_cell.angle_alpha   90.00
_cell.angle_beta   90.00
_cell.angle_gamma   90.00
#
_symmetry.space_group_name_H-M   'P 1'
#
loop_
_entity.id
_entity.type
_entity.pdbx_description
1 polymer ?
#
loop_
_entity_poly.entity_id
_entity_poly.type
_entity_poly.pdbx_seq_one_letter_code
_entity_poly.pdbx_strand_id
1 'polypeptide(L)' 'MTDLVTAVLAAEHRLTVLHYDSDFDIAADVISFAHRRVAPRCSIP' A
#
# COMPACT_ATOMS: atom_id res chain seq x y z
N MET A 1 8.74 -7.15 1.53
CA MET A 1 8.46 -8.08 2.67
C MET A 1 7.87 -7.35 3.88
N THR A 2 8.31 -6.13 4.18
CA THR A 2 7.68 -5.24 5.19
C THR A 2 6.27 -4.78 4.80
N ASP A 3 5.92 -4.85 3.52
CA ASP A 3 4.72 -4.25 2.93
C ASP A 3 3.45 -4.94 3.45
N LEU A 4 3.49 -6.25 3.68
CA LEU A 4 2.39 -7.00 4.28
C LEU A 4 2.14 -6.59 5.74
N VAL A 5 3.21 -6.40 6.51
CA VAL A 5 3.07 -5.93 7.91
C VAL A 5 2.50 -4.52 7.93
N THR A 6 2.98 -3.63 7.06
CA THR A 6 2.43 -2.28 6.91
C THR A 6 0.97 -2.31 6.47
N ALA A 7 0.58 -3.18 5.54
CA ALA A 7 -0.80 -3.35 5.08
C ALA A 7 -1.74 -3.83 6.21
N VAL A 8 -1.30 -4.82 7.00
CA VAL A 8 -2.07 -5.29 8.17
C VAL A 8 -2.23 -4.18 9.20
N LEU A 9 -1.16 -3.46 9.54
CA LEU A 9 -1.24 -2.34 10.46
C LEU A 9 -2.21 -1.26 9.95
N ALA A 10 -2.20 -0.97 8.65
CA ALA A 10 -3.12 0.00 8.07
C ALA A 10 -4.58 -0.47 8.14
N ALA A 11 -4.85 -1.75 7.88
CA ALA A 11 -6.18 -2.35 7.99
C ALA A 11 -6.71 -2.26 9.43
N GLU A 12 -5.93 -2.73 10.40
CA GLU A 12 -6.31 -2.79 11.82
C GLU A 12 -6.54 -1.40 12.42
N HIS A 13 -5.76 -0.41 11.99
CA HIS A 13 -5.82 0.95 12.51
C HIS A 13 -6.62 1.92 11.63
N ARG A 14 -7.29 1.44 10.57
CA ARG A 14 -8.07 2.26 9.61
C ARG A 14 -7.25 3.42 9.01
N LEU A 15 -6.00 3.15 8.70
CA LEU A 15 -5.09 4.11 8.08
C LEU A 15 -5.07 3.92 6.57
N THR A 16 -4.69 4.97 5.84
CA THR A 16 -4.38 4.87 4.41
C THR A 16 -2.88 4.77 4.22
N VAL A 17 -2.41 3.71 3.57
CA VAL A 17 -1.02 3.61 3.14
C VAL A 17 -0.81 4.52 1.93
N LEU A 18 -0.02 5.56 2.11
CA LEU A 18 0.42 6.43 1.03
C LEU A 18 1.78 5.90 0.52
N HIS A 19 1.86 5.47 -0.75
CA HIS A 19 3.02 4.71 -1.24
C HIS A 19 3.45 5.07 -2.68
N TYR A 20 4.64 4.61 -3.06
CA TYR A 20 5.10 4.55 -4.46
C TYR A 20 5.71 3.17 -4.76
N ASP A 21 5.07 2.12 -4.28
CA ASP A 21 5.56 0.76 -4.43
C ASP A 21 4.44 -0.13 -4.99
N SER A 22 4.73 -0.86 -6.07
CA SER A 22 3.76 -1.79 -6.65
C SER A 22 3.40 -2.95 -5.75
N ASP A 23 4.23 -3.27 -4.76
CA ASP A 23 3.94 -4.37 -3.84
C ASP A 23 2.69 -4.10 -2.99
N PHE A 24 2.33 -2.83 -2.75
CA PHE A 24 1.07 -2.49 -2.08
C PHE A 24 -0.17 -2.67 -2.96
N ASP A 25 -0.03 -2.55 -4.29
CA ASP A 25 -1.15 -2.88 -5.18
C ASP A 25 -1.41 -4.39 -5.15
N ILE A 26 -0.34 -5.20 -5.12
CA ILE A 26 -0.44 -6.67 -5.00
C ILE A 26 -0.97 -7.07 -3.62
N ALA A 27 -0.50 -6.41 -2.55
CA ALA A 27 -0.99 -6.68 -1.20
C ALA A 27 -2.49 -6.43 -1.06
N ALA A 28 -3.03 -5.45 -1.79
CA ALA A 28 -4.46 -5.12 -1.77
C ALA A 28 -5.35 -6.21 -2.40
N ASP A 29 -4.77 -7.12 -3.21
CA ASP A 29 -5.49 -8.28 -3.74
C ASP A 29 -5.76 -9.35 -2.66
N VAL A 30 -5.01 -9.33 -1.55
CA VAL A 30 -5.09 -10.36 -0.48
C VAL A 30 -5.58 -9.78 0.84
N ILE A 31 -5.22 -8.52 1.14
CA ILE A 31 -5.58 -7.82 2.37
C ILE A 31 -6.44 -6.61 2.00
N SER A 32 -7.62 -6.49 2.61
CA SER A 32 -8.46 -5.30 2.41
C SER A 32 -7.96 -4.15 3.29
N PHE A 33 -7.24 -3.20 2.70
CA PHE A 33 -6.80 -1.96 3.36
C PHE A 33 -6.87 -0.77 2.41
N ALA A 34 -6.95 0.45 2.96
CA ALA A 34 -6.93 1.66 2.16
C ALA A 34 -5.49 1.97 1.72
N HIS A 35 -5.29 2.16 0.42
CA HIS A 35 -4.00 2.58 -0.11
C HIS A 35 -4.17 3.61 -1.22
N ARG A 36 -3.13 4.44 -1.40
CA ARG A 36 -3.07 5.42 -2.47
C ARG A 36 -1.63 5.63 -2.92
N ARG A 37 -1.43 5.71 -4.23
CA ARG A 37 -0.14 6.10 -4.79
C ARG A 37 0.10 7.60 -4.61
N VAL A 38 1.32 8.00 -4.26
CA VAL A 38 1.75 9.41 -4.21
C VAL A 38 1.83 10.04 -5.59
N ALA A 39 2.10 9.23 -6.62
CA ALA A 39 2.27 9.67 -7.99
C ALA A 39 1.95 8.52 -8.99
N PRO A 40 1.71 8.82 -10.28
CA PRO A 40 1.50 7.81 -11.32
C PRO A 40 2.71 6.88 -11.48
N ARG A 41 2.50 5.65 -11.97
CA ARG A 41 3.61 4.72 -12.24
C ARG A 41 4.62 5.37 -13.20
N CYS A 42 5.90 5.11 -12.96
CA CYS A 42 7.02 5.63 -13.76
C CYS A 42 7.14 7.16 -13.82
N SER A 43 6.59 7.90 -12.84
CA SER A 43 6.70 9.36 -12.76
C SER A 43 7.77 9.87 -11.77
N ILE A 44 8.18 9.05 -10.81
CA ILE A 44 9.28 9.33 -9.88
C ILE A 44 10.54 8.57 -10.39
N PRO A 45 11.71 9.25 -10.50
CA PRO A 45 12.96 8.66 -10.97
C PRO A 45 13.51 7.56 -10.08
#